data_AF-A0A286IH32-F1
#
_entry.id   AF-A0A286IH32-F1
#
_cell.length_a   1.000
_cell.length_b   1.000
_cell.length_c   1.000
_cell.angle_alpha   90.00
_cell.angle_beta   90.00
_cell.angle_gamma   90.00
#
_symmetry.space_group_name_H-M   'P 1'
#
loop_
_entity.id
_entity.type
_entity.pdbx_description
1 polymer ?
#
loop_
_entity_poly.entity_id
_entity_poly.type
_entity_poly.pdbx_seq_one_letter_code
_entity_poly.pdbx_strand_id
1 'polypeptide(L)'
;MKIKLNFIPKVSKMKQITLILLCSIFSFGLQAQVFEFTDQEANTHRIILTDNYLVETIFQSNPATFVLTRGGFVEKKGKFFNVKLEFNSNFEMDEKKDLALKMSKDWKKVSLADQEMENNWLFSGRVVNGKESTRRGEDSSRKTLKILFDGYFLWIAYDVADMKFSGSGGGLYTARNGKYIETIQYFSKDNSRVGAVLSFDYELINNEWHHTGLSSKGDPIHEIWAKR
;
A
#
# COMPACT_ATOMS: atom_id res chain seq x y z
N MET A 1 -35.35 -15.84 -85.37
CA MET A 1 -36.37 -15.49 -84.36
C MET A 1 -35.71 -15.53 -82.99
N LYS A 2 -35.74 -14.43 -82.24
CA LYS A 2 -35.12 -14.27 -80.91
C LYS A 2 -35.69 -15.30 -79.93
N ILE A 3 -34.87 -15.82 -79.02
CA ILE A 3 -35.14 -15.85 -77.57
C ILE A 3 -33.79 -15.84 -76.85
N LYS A 4 -33.59 -14.81 -76.04
CA LYS A 4 -32.51 -14.68 -75.04
C LYS A 4 -32.90 -15.52 -73.82
N LEU A 5 -31.95 -16.27 -73.24
CA LEU A 5 -32.01 -16.64 -71.84
C LEU A 5 -30.79 -16.08 -71.11
N ASN A 6 -31.08 -15.25 -70.11
CA ASN A 6 -30.14 -14.61 -69.21
C ASN A 6 -30.09 -15.38 -67.88
N PHE A 7 -28.88 -15.48 -67.32
CA PHE A 7 -28.51 -15.58 -65.89
C PHE A 7 -28.97 -16.84 -65.12
N ILE A 8 -28.19 -17.40 -64.19
CA ILE A 8 -27.66 -16.81 -62.95
C ILE A 8 -26.37 -17.56 -62.50
N PRO A 9 -25.30 -16.88 -62.03
CA PRO A 9 -24.18 -17.56 -61.37
C PRO A 9 -24.51 -17.88 -59.91
N LYS A 10 -24.10 -19.08 -59.47
CA LYS A 10 -24.33 -19.63 -58.12
C LYS A 10 -23.48 -18.85 -57.10
N VAL A 11 -24.12 -18.08 -56.23
CA VAL A 11 -23.44 -17.38 -55.12
C VAL A 11 -22.98 -18.41 -54.09
N SER A 12 -21.66 -18.56 -53.98
CA SER A 12 -20.98 -19.33 -52.93
C SER A 12 -21.18 -18.63 -51.58
N LYS A 13 -21.76 -19.32 -50.60
CA LYS A 13 -21.88 -18.83 -49.22
C LYS A 13 -20.48 -18.72 -48.59
N MET A 14 -19.96 -17.50 -48.51
CA MET A 14 -18.82 -17.18 -47.64
C MET A 14 -19.22 -17.43 -46.18
N LYS A 15 -18.53 -18.38 -45.52
CA LYS A 15 -18.61 -18.55 -44.07
C LYS A 15 -17.98 -17.31 -43.42
N GLN A 16 -18.78 -16.49 -42.75
CA GLN A 16 -18.27 -15.44 -41.88
C GLN A 16 -17.53 -16.11 -40.72
N ILE A 17 -16.20 -16.01 -40.74
CA ILE A 17 -15.35 -16.38 -39.61
C ILE A 17 -15.34 -15.16 -38.70
N THR A 18 -16.21 -15.17 -37.69
CA THR A 18 -16.18 -14.15 -36.63
C THR A 18 -14.96 -14.44 -35.76
N LEU A 19 -13.89 -13.68 -35.96
CA LEU A 19 -12.71 -13.69 -35.10
C LEU A 19 -13.09 -13.03 -33.77
N ILE A 20 -13.40 -13.83 -32.76
CA ILE A 20 -13.59 -13.34 -31.38
C ILE A 20 -12.21 -12.99 -30.84
N LEU A 21 -11.88 -11.70 -30.86
CA LEU A 21 -10.70 -11.17 -30.19
C LEU A 21 -10.93 -11.29 -28.67
N LEU A 22 -10.39 -12.35 -28.07
CA LEU A 22 -10.35 -12.51 -26.63
C LEU A 22 -9.36 -11.47 -26.08
N CYS A 23 -9.83 -10.25 -25.81
CA CYS A 23 -9.08 -9.29 -25.03
C CYS A 23 -8.96 -9.82 -23.60
N SER A 24 -7.89 -10.58 -23.35
CA SER A 24 -7.40 -10.81 -22.00
C SER A 24 -7.18 -9.45 -21.37
N ILE A 25 -8.11 -9.01 -20.52
CA ILE A 25 -7.90 -7.88 -19.63
C ILE A 25 -6.77 -8.35 -18.71
N PHE A 26 -5.54 -8.04 -19.09
CA PHE A 26 -4.40 -8.16 -18.20
C PHE A 26 -4.66 -7.12 -17.13
N SER A 27 -5.24 -7.57 -16.00
CA SER A 27 -5.27 -6.77 -14.79
C SER A 27 -3.82 -6.49 -14.46
N PHE A 28 -3.31 -5.30 -14.83
CA PHE A 28 -2.04 -4.83 -14.34
C PHE A 28 -2.18 -4.74 -12.82
N GLY A 29 -1.69 -5.77 -12.12
CA GLY A 29 -1.56 -5.75 -10.68
C GLY A 29 -0.66 -4.58 -10.29
N LEU A 30 -0.93 -3.97 -9.12
CA LEU A 30 -0.01 -2.97 -8.56
C LEU A 30 1.39 -3.56 -8.53
N GLN A 31 2.35 -2.91 -9.20
CA GLN A 31 3.75 -3.30 -9.09
C GLN A 31 4.38 -2.56 -7.91
N ALA A 32 4.37 -3.19 -6.75
CA ALA A 32 5.15 -2.71 -5.62
C ALA A 32 6.60 -3.21 -5.67
N GLN A 33 7.49 -2.43 -5.09
CA GLN A 33 8.88 -2.78 -4.86
C GLN A 33 9.34 -2.18 -3.54
N VAL A 34 10.04 -2.98 -2.74
CA VAL A 34 10.65 -2.49 -1.49
C VAL A 34 12.16 -2.46 -1.66
N PHE A 35 12.76 -1.34 -1.28
CA PHE A 35 14.19 -1.13 -1.30
C PHE A 35 14.70 -0.77 0.09
N GLU A 36 15.95 -1.18 0.37
CA GLU A 36 16.68 -0.73 1.54
C GLU A 36 18.09 -0.27 1.18
N PHE A 37 18.56 0.73 1.91
CA PHE A 37 19.97 1.14 1.94
C PHE A 37 20.32 1.66 3.32
N THR A 38 21.62 1.74 3.61
CA THR A 38 22.14 2.23 4.88
C THR A 38 22.94 3.51 4.64
N ASP A 39 22.68 4.55 5.43
CA ASP A 39 23.42 5.81 5.34
C ASP A 39 24.74 5.77 6.13
N GLN A 40 25.46 6.90 6.15
CA GLN A 40 26.74 7.03 6.86
C GLN A 40 26.60 6.99 8.39
N GLU A 41 25.40 7.25 8.91
CA GLU A 41 25.05 7.23 10.34
C GLU A 41 24.49 5.87 10.76
N ALA A 42 24.62 4.85 9.91
CA ALA A 42 24.09 3.50 10.10
C ALA A 42 22.56 3.44 10.23
N ASN A 43 21.83 4.45 9.74
CA ASN A 43 20.39 4.40 9.63
C ASN A 43 19.99 3.53 8.43
N THR A 44 19.01 2.65 8.63
CA THR A 44 18.34 1.93 7.55
C THR A 44 17.24 2.81 6.98
N HIS A 45 17.33 3.08 5.69
CA HIS A 45 16.25 3.68 4.90
C HIS A 45 15.50 2.55 4.21
N ARG A 46 14.20 2.43 4.48
CA ARG A 46 13.29 1.55 3.75
C ARG A 46 12.38 2.38 2.87
N ILE A 47 12.35 2.03 1.58
CA ILE A 47 11.50 2.65 0.57
C ILE A 47 10.46 1.63 0.12
N ILE A 48 9.19 1.90 0.39
CA ILE A 48 8.07 1.17 -0.21
C ILE A 48 7.59 2.01 -1.40
N LEU A 49 7.80 1.48 -2.61
CA LEU A 49 7.45 2.15 -3.87
C LEU A 49 6.34 1.36 -4.56
N THR A 50 5.28 2.05 -4.94
CA THR A 50 4.22 1.56 -5.84
C THR A 50 4.20 2.42 -7.10
N ASP A 51 3.25 2.17 -8.00
CA ASP A 51 3.11 2.95 -9.24
C ASP A 51 2.85 4.44 -9.00
N ASN A 52 2.13 4.80 -7.93
CA ASN A 52 1.70 6.17 -7.66
C ASN A 52 2.00 6.66 -6.24
N TYR A 53 2.59 5.82 -5.38
CA TYR A 53 2.89 6.16 -3.99
C TYR A 53 4.31 5.75 -3.59
N LEU A 54 4.98 6.59 -2.80
CA LEU A 54 6.29 6.29 -2.21
C LEU A 54 6.26 6.63 -0.73
N VAL A 55 6.78 5.71 0.09
CA VAL A 55 7.09 6.00 1.50
C VAL A 55 8.53 5.67 1.82
N GLU A 56 9.20 6.59 2.50
CA GLU A 56 10.50 6.39 3.12
C GLU A 56 10.33 6.30 4.64
N THR A 57 10.89 5.27 5.25
CA THR A 57 11.05 5.18 6.70
C THR A 57 12.51 4.99 7.05
N ILE A 58 13.00 5.77 8.01
CA ILE A 58 14.37 5.75 8.50
C ILE A 58 14.36 5.25 9.94
N PHE A 59 15.18 4.24 10.24
CA PHE A 59 15.29 3.65 11.57
C PHE A 59 16.64 2.96 11.78
N GLN A 60 17.02 2.77 13.04
CA GLN A 60 18.16 1.94 13.44
C GLN A 60 17.66 0.68 14.13
N SER A 61 18.35 -0.44 13.92
CA SER A 61 18.00 -1.72 14.55
C SER A 61 18.74 -1.98 15.87
N ASN A 62 19.88 -1.32 16.11
CA ASN A 62 20.68 -1.52 17.31
C ASN A 62 21.44 -0.24 17.74
N PRO A 63 21.02 0.45 18.81
CA PRO A 63 19.75 0.24 19.51
C PRO A 63 18.56 0.52 18.58
N ALA A 64 17.43 -0.12 18.86
CA ALA A 64 16.19 0.13 18.10
C ALA A 64 15.79 1.61 18.25
N THR A 65 15.77 2.34 17.14
CA THR A 65 15.45 3.77 17.12
C THR A 65 14.65 4.12 15.87
N PHE A 66 13.43 4.61 16.04
CA PHE A 66 12.72 5.29 14.96
C PHE A 66 13.32 6.68 14.71
N VAL A 67 13.64 7.01 13.45
CA VAL A 67 14.19 8.32 13.07
C VAL A 67 13.11 9.18 12.42
N LEU A 68 12.56 8.76 11.27
CA LEU A 68 11.44 9.46 10.63
C LEU A 68 10.68 8.55 9.66
N THR A 69 9.48 8.98 9.27
CA THR A 69 8.76 8.46 8.11
C THR A 69 8.09 9.59 7.35
N ARG A 70 8.11 9.51 6.03
CA ARG A 70 7.51 10.50 5.12
C ARG A 70 7.08 9.84 3.82
N GLY A 71 5.98 10.29 3.27
CA GLY A 71 5.41 9.64 2.09
C GLY A 71 4.24 10.36 1.50
N GLY A 72 3.89 9.95 0.28
CA GLY A 72 2.86 10.59 -0.51
C GLY A 72 2.86 10.13 -1.96
N PHE A 73 2.14 10.89 -2.79
CA PHE A 73 2.02 10.59 -4.21
C PHE A 73 3.34 10.86 -4.95
N VAL A 74 3.75 9.95 -5.82
CA VAL A 74 5.04 10.02 -6.51
C VAL A 74 4.89 10.15 -8.02
N GLU A 75 5.68 11.04 -8.61
CA GLU A 75 5.95 11.08 -10.04
C GLU A 75 7.36 10.52 -10.31
N LYS A 76 7.44 9.41 -11.05
CA LYS A 76 8.70 8.76 -11.43
C LYS A 76 9.19 9.23 -12.80
N LYS A 77 10.44 9.68 -12.88
CA LYS A 77 11.14 10.03 -14.12
C LYS A 77 12.49 9.31 -14.16
N GLY A 78 12.52 8.11 -14.73
CA GLY A 78 13.70 7.24 -14.72
C GLY A 78 14.08 6.84 -13.30
N LYS A 79 15.21 7.36 -12.80
CA LYS A 79 15.70 7.14 -11.43
C LYS A 79 15.34 8.25 -10.45
N PHE A 80 14.62 9.28 -10.91
CA PHE A 80 14.21 10.40 -10.07
C PHE A 80 12.75 10.22 -9.65
N PHE A 81 12.47 10.50 -8.38
CA PHE A 81 11.15 10.44 -7.78
C PHE A 81 10.84 11.80 -7.17
N ASN A 82 9.77 12.44 -7.62
CA ASN A 82 9.24 13.63 -6.98
C ASN A 82 8.00 13.24 -6.20
N VAL A 83 8.06 13.35 -4.88
CA VAL A 83 6.99 12.94 -3.98
C VAL A 83 6.31 14.18 -3.45
N LYS A 84 5.00 14.29 -3.66
CA LYS A 84 4.15 15.25 -2.96
C LYS A 84 3.72 14.62 -1.64
N LEU A 85 4.32 15.05 -0.55
CA LEU A 85 4.14 14.45 0.76
C LEU A 85 2.72 14.70 1.26
N GLU A 86 2.07 13.63 1.72
CA GLU A 86 0.85 13.71 2.52
C GLU A 86 1.14 13.69 4.01
N PHE A 87 2.30 13.14 4.38
CA PHE A 87 2.80 13.14 5.74
C PHE A 87 4.32 13.26 5.74
N ASN A 88 4.82 13.89 6.80
CA ASN A 88 6.23 13.97 7.13
C ASN A 88 6.33 14.02 8.65
N SER A 89 6.85 12.96 9.28
CA SER A 89 6.96 12.91 10.75
C SER A 89 7.93 13.95 11.32
N ASN A 90 8.75 14.56 10.47
CA ASN A 90 9.71 15.59 10.82
C ASN A 90 9.25 17.01 10.39
N PHE A 91 7.96 17.17 10.03
CA PHE A 91 7.44 18.43 9.49
C PHE A 91 7.64 19.63 10.41
N GLU A 92 7.52 19.47 11.73
CA GLU A 92 7.76 20.55 12.70
C GLU A 92 9.20 21.12 12.64
N MET A 93 10.14 20.35 12.08
CA MET A 93 11.55 20.73 11.99
C MET A 93 11.96 21.24 10.60
N ASP A 94 11.38 20.67 9.54
CA ASP A 94 11.82 20.95 8.15
C ASP A 94 10.75 21.59 7.25
N GLU A 95 9.49 21.62 7.69
CA GLU A 95 8.32 22.15 6.97
C GLU A 95 8.14 21.60 5.54
N LYS A 96 8.73 20.44 5.23
CA LYS A 96 8.73 19.91 3.86
C LYS A 96 7.39 19.26 3.51
N LYS A 97 6.84 19.68 2.37
CA LYS A 97 5.64 19.09 1.72
C LYS A 97 5.97 18.36 0.41
N ASP A 98 7.23 18.36 0.02
CA ASP A 98 7.74 17.66 -1.14
C ASP A 98 9.09 17.02 -0.83
N LEU A 99 9.42 15.98 -1.60
CA LEU A 99 10.66 15.25 -1.48
C LEU A 99 11.13 14.81 -2.87
N ALA A 100 12.36 15.16 -3.22
CA ALA A 100 13.04 14.63 -4.40
C ALA A 100 14.01 13.52 -3.97
N LEU A 101 13.82 12.31 -4.48
CA LEU A 101 14.74 11.18 -4.29
C LEU A 101 15.35 10.78 -5.63
N LYS A 102 16.58 10.31 -5.60
CA LYS A 102 17.26 9.70 -6.74
C LYS A 102 17.71 8.31 -6.36
N MET A 103 17.19 7.29 -7.05
CA MET A 103 17.62 5.92 -6.87
C MET A 103 19.11 5.80 -7.22
N SER A 104 19.91 5.40 -6.23
CA SER A 104 21.33 5.12 -6.35
C SER A 104 21.59 3.61 -6.41
N LYS A 105 22.85 3.21 -6.64
CA LYS A 105 23.23 1.81 -6.84
C LYS A 105 23.25 0.97 -5.55
N ASP A 106 23.27 1.64 -4.41
CA ASP A 106 23.24 1.10 -3.05
C ASP A 106 21.83 0.71 -2.59
N TRP A 107 20.77 1.16 -3.27
CA TRP A 107 19.41 0.71 -3.03
C TRP A 107 19.30 -0.77 -3.41
N LYS A 108 19.20 -1.63 -2.40
CA LYS A 108 19.01 -3.07 -2.56
C LYS A 108 17.53 -3.35 -2.61
N LYS A 109 17.06 -4.04 -3.65
CA LYS A 109 15.68 -4.53 -3.68
C LYS A 109 15.56 -5.66 -2.65
N VAL A 110 14.61 -5.53 -1.72
CA VAL A 110 14.37 -6.48 -0.61
C VAL A 110 12.94 -7.02 -0.58
N SER A 111 12.13 -6.73 -1.61
CA SER A 111 10.78 -7.30 -1.79
C SER A 111 10.73 -8.79 -1.43
N LEU A 112 9.78 -9.16 -0.57
CA LEU A 112 9.46 -10.56 -0.28
C LEU A 112 8.31 -11.03 -1.17
N ALA A 113 7.89 -12.28 -0.99
CA ALA A 113 6.76 -12.84 -1.74
C ALA A 113 5.46 -12.10 -1.42
N ASP A 114 4.64 -11.92 -2.45
CA ASP A 114 3.31 -11.33 -2.35
C ASP A 114 2.49 -11.98 -1.24
N GLN A 115 1.73 -11.16 -0.52
CA GLN A 115 0.81 -11.61 0.53
C GLN A 115 -0.64 -11.29 0.15
N GLU A 116 -1.61 -11.92 0.83
CA GLU A 116 -2.98 -11.41 0.77
C GLU A 116 -3.03 -9.99 1.36
N MET A 117 -4.11 -9.27 1.11
CA MET A 117 -4.30 -7.92 1.65
C MET A 117 -3.28 -6.88 1.18
N GLU A 118 -2.53 -7.12 0.10
CA GLU A 118 -1.65 -6.10 -0.49
C GLU A 118 -2.45 -4.89 -0.97
N ASN A 119 -2.30 -3.78 -0.24
CA ASN A 119 -2.88 -2.50 -0.60
C ASN A 119 -2.44 -1.35 0.29
N ASN A 120 -2.84 -0.16 -0.15
CA ASN A 120 -3.04 0.98 0.73
C ASN A 120 -4.45 0.87 1.33
N TRP A 121 -4.53 0.68 2.64
CA TRP A 121 -5.77 0.56 3.41
C TRP A 121 -5.96 1.79 4.28
N LEU A 122 -7.07 2.50 4.07
CA LEU A 122 -7.44 3.66 4.88
C LEU A 122 -8.39 3.22 6.00
N PHE A 123 -8.07 3.60 7.23
CA PHE A 123 -8.93 3.34 8.38
C PHE A 123 -10.29 4.00 8.17
N SER A 124 -11.35 3.20 8.24
CA SER A 124 -12.72 3.66 8.03
C SER A 124 -13.51 3.76 9.32
N GLY A 125 -13.34 2.83 10.25
CA GLY A 125 -14.10 2.81 11.49
C GLY A 125 -13.67 1.72 12.46
N ARG A 126 -14.36 1.66 13.59
CA ARG A 126 -14.21 0.60 14.61
C ARG A 126 -15.58 0.07 15.01
N VAL A 127 -15.60 -1.16 15.50
CA VAL A 127 -16.76 -1.73 16.19
C VAL A 127 -16.44 -1.82 17.68
N VAL A 128 -17.30 -1.21 18.50
CA VAL A 128 -17.20 -1.26 19.96
C VAL A 128 -18.54 -1.70 20.51
N ASN A 129 -18.55 -2.78 21.29
CA ASN A 129 -19.79 -3.37 21.84
C ASN A 129 -20.87 -3.62 20.76
N GLY A 130 -20.44 -4.12 19.59
CA GLY A 130 -21.32 -4.41 18.46
C GLY A 130 -21.85 -3.19 17.70
N LYS A 131 -21.39 -1.97 18.04
CA LYS A 131 -21.78 -0.74 17.36
C LYS A 131 -20.61 -0.15 16.59
N GLU A 132 -20.85 0.18 15.33
CA GLU A 132 -19.85 0.88 14.52
C GLU A 132 -19.71 2.34 14.93
N SER A 133 -18.48 2.84 14.88
CA SER A 133 -18.18 4.26 14.99
C SER A 133 -18.58 5.02 13.72
N THR A 134 -18.63 6.35 13.80
CA THR A 134 -18.70 7.21 12.62
C THR A 134 -17.60 6.85 11.63
N ARG A 135 -17.98 6.66 10.36
CA ARG A 135 -17.05 6.33 9.28
C ARG A 135 -16.24 7.56 8.86
N ARG A 136 -15.00 7.34 8.45
CA ARG A 136 -14.12 8.34 7.86
C ARG A 136 -13.50 7.77 6.59
N GLY A 137 -13.24 8.61 5.60
CA GLY A 137 -12.69 8.19 4.32
C GLY A 137 -11.67 9.18 3.78
N GLU A 138 -11.55 9.21 2.45
CA GLU A 138 -10.58 10.07 1.79
C GLU A 138 -10.83 11.57 1.97
N ASP A 139 -12.07 11.96 2.24
CA ASP A 139 -12.49 13.33 2.53
C ASP A 139 -11.98 13.83 3.90
N SER A 140 -11.62 12.94 4.81
CA SER A 140 -11.09 13.31 6.12
C SER A 140 -9.62 13.74 6.05
N SER A 141 -9.30 14.89 6.65
CA SER A 141 -7.91 15.36 6.81
C SER A 141 -7.12 14.42 7.71
N ARG A 142 -7.73 13.98 8.82
CA ARG A 142 -7.16 13.04 9.78
C ARG A 142 -7.24 11.63 9.23
N LYS A 143 -6.11 11.07 8.85
CA LYS A 143 -6.01 9.74 8.24
C LYS A 143 -5.26 8.78 9.16
N THR A 144 -5.61 7.50 9.02
CA THR A 144 -4.74 6.42 9.44
C THR A 144 -4.62 5.48 8.25
N LEU A 145 -3.43 5.39 7.69
CA LEU A 145 -3.14 4.63 6.49
C LEU A 145 -2.29 3.42 6.89
N LYS A 146 -2.64 2.25 6.36
CA LYS A 146 -1.81 1.06 6.40
C LYS A 146 -1.38 0.70 4.98
N ILE A 147 -0.09 0.48 4.78
CA ILE A 147 0.53 0.21 3.48
C ILE A 147 1.14 -1.18 3.56
N LEU A 148 0.65 -2.11 2.75
CA LEU A 148 1.01 -3.53 2.78
C LEU A 148 1.47 -3.94 1.39
N PHE A 149 2.76 -4.22 1.23
CA PHE A 149 3.34 -4.68 -0.05
C PHE A 149 4.58 -5.52 0.16
N ASP A 150 4.74 -6.58 -0.63
CA ASP A 150 5.94 -7.42 -0.71
C ASP A 150 6.43 -7.91 0.68
N GLY A 151 5.51 -8.28 1.56
CA GLY A 151 5.82 -8.72 2.93
C GLY A 151 6.24 -7.62 3.92
N TYR A 152 6.18 -6.34 3.55
CA TYR A 152 6.42 -5.20 4.43
C TYR A 152 5.14 -4.41 4.70
N PHE A 153 5.00 -3.96 5.95
CA PHE A 153 3.91 -3.09 6.34
C PHE A 153 4.41 -1.80 6.99
N LEU A 154 3.61 -0.75 6.85
CA LEU A 154 3.67 0.49 7.60
C LEU A 154 2.23 0.85 7.98
N TRP A 155 1.98 1.25 9.21
CA TRP A 155 0.82 2.08 9.53
C TRP A 155 1.28 3.46 9.97
N ILE A 156 0.51 4.49 9.62
CA ILE A 156 0.75 5.87 10.04
C ILE A 156 -0.57 6.59 10.33
N ALA A 157 -0.60 7.33 11.43
CA ALA A 157 -1.67 8.26 11.79
C ALA A 157 -1.17 9.70 11.64
N TYR A 158 -1.89 10.50 10.86
CA TYR A 158 -1.48 11.85 10.47
C TYR A 158 -2.70 12.71 10.09
N ASP A 159 -2.49 14.02 9.96
CA ASP A 159 -3.43 14.94 9.34
C ASP A 159 -2.78 15.60 8.12
N VAL A 160 -3.45 15.51 6.96
CA VAL A 160 -2.94 16.03 5.68
C VAL A 160 -2.97 17.56 5.63
N ALA A 161 -3.94 18.20 6.29
CA ALA A 161 -4.17 19.64 6.16
C ALA A 161 -3.07 20.46 6.86
N ASP A 162 -2.66 20.01 8.05
CA ASP A 162 -1.63 20.66 8.86
C ASP A 162 -0.31 19.87 8.94
N MET A 163 -0.21 18.74 8.22
CA MET A 163 0.94 17.81 8.24
C MET A 163 1.24 17.23 9.63
N LYS A 164 0.26 17.25 10.56
CA LYS A 164 0.47 16.79 11.93
C LYS A 164 0.67 15.29 11.99
N PHE A 165 1.82 14.89 12.51
CA PHE A 165 2.14 13.48 12.77
C PHE A 165 1.62 13.02 14.13
N SER A 166 0.90 11.90 14.16
CA SER A 166 0.39 11.32 15.41
C SER A 166 1.13 10.05 15.84
N GLY A 167 1.65 9.26 14.90
CA GLY A 167 2.42 8.05 15.20
C GLY A 167 2.52 7.12 14.00
N SER A 168 3.50 6.23 14.01
CA SER A 168 3.73 5.25 12.96
C SER A 168 4.44 4.02 13.48
N GLY A 169 4.17 2.86 12.90
CA GLY A 169 4.88 1.61 13.15
C GLY A 169 4.97 0.79 11.88
N GLY A 170 5.91 -0.14 11.82
CA GLY A 170 6.07 -0.97 10.64
C GLY A 170 7.16 -2.02 10.78
N GLY A 171 7.29 -2.82 9.74
CA GLY A 171 8.16 -3.98 9.75
C GLY A 171 7.71 -5.01 8.72
N LEU A 172 7.77 -6.28 9.11
CA LEU A 172 7.36 -7.40 8.27
C LEU A 172 5.92 -7.78 8.56
N TYR A 173 5.20 -8.25 7.54
CA TYR A 173 3.91 -8.88 7.73
C TYR A 173 3.74 -10.16 6.92
N THR A 174 2.82 -10.99 7.38
CA THR A 174 2.23 -12.06 6.58
C THR A 174 0.72 -11.96 6.66
N ALA A 175 0.03 -12.28 5.56
CA ALA A 175 -1.42 -12.30 5.48
C ALA A 175 -1.83 -13.52 4.65
N ARG A 176 -2.34 -14.55 5.30
CA ARG A 176 -2.73 -15.82 4.66
C ARG A 176 -3.83 -16.51 5.45
N ASN A 177 -4.82 -17.09 4.77
CA ASN A 177 -5.86 -17.91 5.40
C ASN A 177 -6.56 -17.18 6.58
N GLY A 178 -6.88 -15.89 6.43
CA GLY A 178 -7.55 -15.10 7.47
C GLY A 178 -6.67 -14.69 8.66
N LYS A 179 -5.36 -15.00 8.67
CA LYS A 179 -4.42 -14.55 9.70
C LYS A 179 -3.47 -13.48 9.19
N TYR A 180 -3.44 -12.34 9.89
CA TYR A 180 -2.55 -11.22 9.63
C TYR A 180 -1.57 -11.07 10.80
N ILE A 181 -0.27 -11.26 10.54
CA ILE A 181 0.78 -11.23 11.56
C ILE A 181 1.74 -10.11 11.24
N GLU A 182 2.01 -9.25 12.21
CA GLU A 182 2.98 -8.16 12.14
C GLU A 182 4.21 -8.48 13.00
N THR A 183 5.42 -8.27 12.46
CA THR A 183 6.66 -8.25 13.24
C THR A 183 7.23 -6.84 13.21
N ILE A 184 7.25 -6.19 14.38
CA ILE A 184 7.60 -4.78 14.52
C ILE A 184 9.11 -4.59 14.36
N GLN A 185 9.53 -3.80 13.38
CA GLN A 185 10.95 -3.42 13.19
C GLN A 185 11.24 -1.98 13.59
N TYR A 186 10.22 -1.12 13.62
CA TYR A 186 10.30 0.23 14.14
C TYR A 186 8.94 0.68 14.67
N PHE A 187 8.96 1.53 15.71
CA PHE A 187 7.74 2.10 16.26
C PHE A 187 7.99 3.50 16.86
N SER A 188 7.34 4.52 16.32
CA SER A 188 7.64 5.92 16.63
C SER A 188 7.27 6.37 18.04
N LYS A 189 6.44 5.59 18.75
CA LYS A 189 5.96 5.92 20.10
C LYS A 189 6.66 5.14 21.20
N ASP A 190 7.25 3.99 20.87
CA ASP A 190 7.85 3.10 21.85
C ASP A 190 8.83 2.12 21.19
N ASN A 191 10.11 2.47 21.20
CA ASN A 191 11.18 1.65 20.62
C ASN A 191 11.32 0.28 21.33
N SER A 192 10.85 0.13 22.58
CA SER A 192 10.93 -1.14 23.31
C SER A 192 10.05 -2.24 22.72
N ARG A 193 9.13 -1.88 21.81
CA ARG A 193 8.25 -2.81 21.10
C ARG A 193 8.88 -3.44 19.86
N VAL A 194 10.07 -3.01 19.44
CA VAL A 194 10.78 -3.63 18.31
C VAL A 194 11.08 -5.10 18.63
N GLY A 195 10.78 -5.99 17.69
CA GLY A 195 10.83 -7.44 17.85
C GLY A 195 9.52 -8.07 18.33
N ALA A 196 8.52 -7.28 18.75
CA ALA A 196 7.21 -7.84 19.08
C ALA A 196 6.53 -8.43 17.84
N VAL A 197 5.81 -9.54 18.05
CA VAL A 197 4.98 -10.19 17.04
C VAL A 197 3.52 -10.04 17.46
N LEU A 198 2.71 -9.42 16.62
CA LEU A 198 1.28 -9.23 16.84
C LEU A 198 0.50 -10.09 15.85
N SER A 199 -0.52 -10.79 16.32
CA SER A 199 -1.34 -11.68 15.50
C SER A 199 -2.79 -11.22 15.55
N PHE A 200 -3.38 -11.12 14.37
CA PHE A 200 -4.74 -10.65 14.15
C PHE A 200 -5.46 -11.58 13.19
N ASP A 201 -6.77 -11.55 13.27
CA ASP A 201 -7.68 -12.11 12.28
C ASP A 201 -8.04 -11.03 11.26
N TYR A 202 -8.23 -11.46 10.01
CA TYR A 202 -8.81 -10.62 8.96
C TYR A 202 -9.90 -11.33 8.18
N GLU A 203 -10.87 -10.54 7.75
CA GLU A 203 -11.91 -10.94 6.80
C GLU A 203 -12.19 -9.79 5.83
N LEU A 204 -12.52 -10.11 4.57
CA LEU A 204 -13.03 -9.14 3.61
C LEU A 204 -14.55 -9.26 3.54
N ILE A 205 -15.26 -8.25 4.05
CA ILE A 205 -16.72 -8.15 3.98
C ILE A 205 -17.04 -6.94 3.10
N ASN A 206 -17.76 -7.15 1.99
CA ASN A 206 -18.08 -6.07 1.04
C ASN A 206 -16.85 -5.28 0.54
N ASN A 207 -15.72 -5.96 0.36
CA ASN A 207 -14.42 -5.36 0.01
C ASN A 207 -13.81 -4.43 1.09
N GLU A 208 -14.38 -4.40 2.31
CA GLU A 208 -13.77 -3.78 3.47
C GLU A 208 -13.01 -4.84 4.28
N TRP A 209 -11.83 -4.47 4.75
CA TRP A 209 -11.04 -5.31 5.63
C TRP A 209 -11.50 -5.12 7.07
N HIS A 210 -12.05 -6.20 7.64
CA HIS A 210 -12.33 -6.32 9.06
C HIS A 210 -11.11 -6.91 9.75
N HIS A 211 -10.48 -6.11 10.61
CA HIS A 211 -9.26 -6.43 11.34
C HIS A 211 -9.59 -6.62 12.83
N THR A 212 -9.40 -7.82 13.36
CA THR A 212 -9.77 -8.16 14.74
C THR A 212 -8.63 -8.83 15.49
N GLY A 213 -8.57 -8.64 16.80
CA GLY A 213 -7.56 -9.30 17.63
C GLY A 213 -7.27 -8.50 18.90
N LEU A 214 -6.05 -8.60 19.39
CA LEU A 214 -5.59 -7.81 20.55
C LEU A 214 -4.58 -6.77 20.10
N SER A 215 -4.76 -5.54 20.56
CA SER A 215 -3.77 -4.48 20.41
C SER A 215 -2.45 -4.85 21.11
N SER A 216 -1.41 -4.06 20.84
CA SER A 216 -0.11 -4.20 21.53
C SER A 216 -0.20 -4.10 23.06
N LYS A 217 -1.28 -3.50 23.60
CA LYS A 217 -1.55 -3.38 25.04
C LYS A 217 -2.43 -4.50 25.60
N GLY A 218 -2.93 -5.41 24.76
CA GLY A 218 -3.81 -6.50 25.15
C GLY A 218 -5.31 -6.18 25.04
N ASP A 219 -5.68 -4.95 24.69
CA ASP A 219 -7.10 -4.58 24.52
C ASP A 219 -7.66 -5.15 23.21
N PRO A 220 -8.90 -5.69 23.20
CA PRO A 220 -9.52 -6.19 21.98
C PRO A 220 -9.77 -5.05 20.98
N ILE A 221 -9.54 -5.33 19.71
CA ILE A 221 -9.79 -4.41 18.61
C ILE A 221 -10.69 -5.06 17.56
N HIS A 222 -11.54 -4.24 16.96
CA HIS A 222 -12.24 -4.53 15.72
C HIS A 222 -12.24 -3.26 14.89
N GLU A 223 -11.36 -3.22 13.91
CA GLU A 223 -11.16 -2.10 13.00
C GLU A 223 -11.65 -2.45 11.61
N ILE A 224 -12.15 -1.45 10.88
CA ILE A 224 -12.63 -1.60 9.52
C ILE A 224 -11.82 -0.67 8.64
N TRP A 225 -11.29 -1.21 7.55
CA TRP A 225 -10.42 -0.50 6.62
C TRP A 225 -10.95 -0.63 5.19
N ALA A 226 -10.99 0.49 4.49
CA ALA A 226 -11.34 0.53 3.08
C ALA A 226 -10.07 0.60 2.22
N LYS A 227 -10.14 0.00 1.04
CA LYS A 227 -9.09 0.17 0.04
C LYS A 227 -9.02 1.62 -0.42
N ARG A 228 -7.81 2.14 -0.55
CA ARG A 228 -7.50 3.49 -1.04
C ARG A 228 -7.43 3.55 -2.55
#